data_AF-A0A1A6GI08-F1
#
_entry.id   AF-A0A1A6GI08-F1
#
_cell.length_a   1.000
_cell.length_b   1.000
_cell.length_c   1.000
_cell.angle_alpha   90.00
_cell.angle_beta   90.00
_cell.angle_gamma   90.00
#
_symmetry.space_group_name_H-M   'P 1'
#
loop_
_entity.id
_entity.type
_entity.pdbx_description
1 polymer ?
#
loop_
_entity_poly.entity_id
_entity_poly.type
_entity_poly.pdbx_seq_one_letter_code
_entity_poly.pdbx_strand_id
1 'polypeptide(L)'
;MCEGCRGSMPSQLSLICIPKCFSSNLANYPKKPMTSYLPFSTEQLLKFKAKHPDAKLPELIKKIAAAWRELPDAENKKVYEADFKAEWKAYKEAMSKFKDQLTPSQLVTFEKVKSGKNAKDESAQGKLRTINQAWKNLSSDERQAYIQLAKDDRIR
;
A
#
# COMPACT_ATOMS: atom_id res chain seq x y z
N MET A 1 5.09 15.06 37.35
CA MET A 1 6.30 14.26 37.08
C MET A 1 5.84 12.89 36.63
N CYS A 2 6.09 12.50 35.37
CA CYS A 2 5.92 11.12 34.94
C CYS A 2 7.30 10.59 34.54
N GLU A 3 7.81 9.68 35.36
CA GLU A 3 9.05 8.94 35.15
C GLU A 3 8.79 7.70 34.29
N GLY A 4 9.72 7.42 33.36
CA GLY A 4 10.02 6.06 32.95
C GLY A 4 9.27 5.49 31.74
N CYS A 5 9.73 5.79 30.53
CA CYS A 5 9.98 4.77 29.52
C CYS A 5 10.97 5.31 28.48
N ARG A 6 12.23 4.87 28.62
CA ARG A 6 13.36 5.11 27.72
C ARG A 6 12.99 4.77 26.28
N GLY A 7 13.44 5.61 25.36
CA GLY A 7 13.22 5.44 23.93
C GLY A 7 13.71 4.09 23.41
N SER A 8 12.77 3.30 22.89
CA SER A 8 13.04 2.29 21.87
C SER A 8 12.91 2.99 20.52
N MET A 9 14.00 3.09 19.77
CA MET A 9 14.01 3.67 18.43
C MET A 9 12.92 3.03 17.55
N PRO A 10 12.12 3.82 16.81
CA PRO A 10 11.28 3.27 15.76
C PRO A 10 12.21 2.79 14.65
N SER A 11 12.34 1.47 14.53
CA SER A 11 12.97 0.79 13.41
C SER A 11 12.41 1.38 12.10
N GLN A 12 13.30 2.02 11.36
CA GLN A 12 13.05 2.58 10.05
C GLN A 12 12.51 1.45 9.15
N LEU A 13 11.50 1.76 8.33
CA LEU A 13 10.80 0.89 7.36
C LEU A 13 9.44 0.31 7.83
N SER A 14 8.56 1.15 8.36
CA SER A 14 7.11 0.88 8.27
C SER A 14 6.47 1.76 7.18
N LEU A 15 6.67 1.40 5.92
CA LEU A 15 6.03 2.04 4.75
C LEU A 15 4.60 1.54 4.54
N ILE A 16 3.80 1.47 5.60
CA ILE A 16 2.36 1.23 5.47
C ILE A 16 1.66 2.28 6.33
N CYS A 17 1.19 3.34 5.68
CA CYS A 17 0.29 4.31 6.31
C CYS A 17 -1.05 3.62 6.52
N ILE A 18 -1.23 3.01 7.70
CA ILE A 18 -2.50 2.41 8.13
C ILE A 18 -3.36 3.55 8.66
N PRO A 19 -4.57 3.80 8.10
CA PRO A 19 -5.48 4.82 8.61
C PRO A 19 -5.76 4.61 10.10
N LYS A 20 -5.62 5.69 10.88
CA LYS A 20 -5.69 5.73 12.35
C LYS A 20 -7.11 5.53 12.92
N CYS A 21 -7.99 4.85 12.19
CA CYS A 21 -9.38 4.58 12.58
C CYS A 21 -9.60 3.12 13.03
N PHE A 22 -8.53 2.33 13.19
CA PHE A 22 -8.61 0.88 13.40
C PHE A 22 -7.78 0.40 14.60
N SER A 23 -7.55 1.25 15.61
CA SER A 23 -6.65 0.91 16.72
C SER A 23 -7.22 -0.13 17.69
N SER A 24 -8.55 -0.30 17.79
CA SER A 24 -9.16 -1.23 18.76
C SER A 24 -9.48 -2.63 18.22
N ASN A 25 -9.51 -2.83 16.89
CA ASN A 25 -9.80 -4.14 16.28
C ASN A 25 -8.66 -4.70 15.41
N LEU A 26 -7.47 -4.11 15.46
CA LEU A 26 -6.33 -4.55 14.67
C LEU A 26 -5.79 -5.93 15.09
N ALA A 27 -5.92 -6.28 16.38
CA ALA A 27 -5.39 -7.53 16.92
C ALA A 27 -6.07 -8.77 16.34
N ASN A 28 -7.38 -8.68 16.06
CA ASN A 28 -8.17 -9.79 15.52
C ASN A 28 -8.28 -9.76 13.99
N TYR A 29 -7.78 -8.71 13.32
CA TYR A 29 -7.85 -8.63 11.86
C TYR A 29 -6.80 -9.55 11.24
N PRO A 30 -7.21 -10.57 10.46
CA PRO A 30 -6.26 -11.47 9.82
C PRO A 30 -5.42 -10.68 8.82
N LYS A 31 -4.09 -10.80 8.94
CA LYS A 31 -3.17 -10.20 7.97
C LYS A 31 -3.15 -11.05 6.71
N LYS A 32 -3.15 -10.39 5.56
CA LYS A 32 -2.96 -11.08 4.28
C LYS A 32 -1.58 -11.74 4.26
N PRO A 33 -1.48 -13.00 3.80
CA PRO A 33 -0.20 -13.64 3.66
C PRO A 33 0.61 -12.94 2.58
N MET A 34 1.93 -13.02 2.73
CA MET A 34 2.87 -12.38 1.83
C MET A 34 2.96 -13.20 0.53
N THR A 35 3.11 -12.53 -0.61
CA THR A 35 3.29 -13.22 -1.89
C THR A 35 4.60 -14.01 -1.91
N SER A 36 4.69 -15.06 -2.72
CA SER A 36 5.85 -15.98 -2.80
C SER A 36 7.20 -15.27 -2.94
N TYR A 37 7.25 -14.13 -3.62
CA TYR A 37 8.46 -13.32 -3.78
C TYR A 37 8.96 -12.66 -2.48
N LEU A 38 8.07 -12.27 -1.58
CA LEU A 38 8.44 -11.45 -0.43
C LEU A 38 9.33 -12.20 0.58
N PRO A 39 9.00 -13.44 1.02
CA PRO A 39 9.88 -14.25 1.85
C PRO A 39 11.28 -14.41 1.23
N PHE A 40 11.34 -14.80 -0.05
CA PHE A 40 12.60 -14.86 -0.80
C PHE A 40 13.35 -13.54 -0.76
N SER A 41 12.67 -12.42 -1.01
CA SER A 41 13.30 -11.11 -1.03
C SER A 41 13.88 -10.73 0.33
N THR A 42 13.23 -11.11 1.43
CA THR A 42 13.72 -10.84 2.78
C THR A 42 14.94 -11.68 3.12
N GLU A 43 14.94 -12.96 2.79
CA GLU A 43 16.09 -13.85 3.01
C GLU A 43 17.31 -13.41 2.19
N GLN A 44 17.09 -13.09 0.91
CA GLN A 44 18.16 -12.60 0.04
C GLN A 44 18.64 -11.23 0.51
N LEU A 45 17.75 -10.33 0.93
CA LEU A 45 18.15 -9.03 1.43
C LEU A 45 19.06 -9.16 2.66
N LEU A 46 18.76 -10.06 3.59
CA LEU A 46 19.62 -10.31 4.74
C LEU A 46 21.01 -10.81 4.30
N LYS A 47 21.07 -11.74 3.35
CA LYS A 47 22.33 -12.26 2.79
C LYS A 47 23.14 -11.17 2.07
N PHE A 48 22.48 -10.32 1.28
CA PHE A 48 23.12 -9.24 0.54
C PHE A 48 23.57 -8.10 1.46
N LYS A 49 22.80 -7.78 2.51
CA LYS A 49 23.17 -6.77 3.50
C LYS A 49 24.36 -7.22 4.36
N ALA A 50 24.45 -8.51 4.66
CA ALA A 50 25.62 -9.06 5.35
C ALA A 50 26.90 -8.96 4.50
N LYS A 51 26.79 -9.13 3.18
CA LYS A 51 27.93 -8.98 2.25
C LYS A 51 28.24 -7.53 1.88
N HIS A 52 27.24 -6.66 1.94
CA HIS A 52 27.35 -5.25 1.59
C HIS A 52 26.65 -4.38 2.64
N PRO A 53 27.25 -4.18 3.82
CA PRO A 53 26.63 -3.40 4.90
C PRO A 53 26.35 -1.94 4.50
N ASP A 54 27.16 -1.37 3.61
CA ASP A 54 27.05 0.02 3.15
C ASP A 54 26.19 0.20 1.88
N ALA A 55 25.71 -0.89 1.27
CA ALA A 55 24.93 -0.80 0.05
C ALA A 55 23.52 -0.24 0.32
N LYS A 56 23.06 0.63 -0.57
CA LYS A 56 21.71 1.19 -0.51
C LYS A 56 20.68 0.09 -0.74
N LEU A 57 19.71 -0.02 0.19
CA LEU A 57 18.56 -0.92 0.12
C LEU A 57 17.90 -1.00 -1.27
N PRO A 58 17.55 0.10 -1.97
CA PRO A 58 16.92 0.02 -3.29
C PRO A 58 17.78 -0.70 -4.34
N GLU A 59 19.11 -0.58 -4.28
CA GLU A 59 20.00 -1.26 -5.22
C GLU A 59 20.06 -2.77 -4.95
N LEU A 60 20.02 -3.16 -3.67
CA LEU A 60 19.93 -4.57 -3.29
C LEU A 60 18.61 -5.20 -3.73
N ILE A 61 17.49 -4.52 -3.49
CA ILE A 61 16.16 -4.99 -3.90
C ILE A 61 16.06 -5.15 -5.43
N LYS A 62 16.64 -4.24 -6.21
CA LYS A 62 16.69 -4.38 -7.68
C LYS A 62 17.42 -5.65 -8.11
N LYS A 63 18.58 -5.94 -7.52
CA LYS A 63 19.37 -7.14 -7.82
C LYS A 63 18.61 -8.41 -7.45
N ILE A 64 17.94 -8.42 -6.29
CA ILE A 64 17.13 -9.55 -5.83
C ILE A 64 15.92 -9.79 -6.73
N ALA A 65 15.26 -8.72 -7.18
CA ALA A 65 14.14 -8.82 -8.12
C ALA A 65 14.58 -9.39 -9.48
N ALA A 66 15.76 -9.00 -9.97
CA ALA A 66 16.35 -9.58 -11.18
C ALA A 66 16.65 -11.07 -10.99
N ALA A 67 17.33 -11.44 -9.90
CA ALA A 67 17.61 -12.82 -9.57
C ALA A 67 16.33 -13.68 -9.48
N TRP A 68 15.25 -13.16 -8.89
CA TRP A 68 13.96 -13.88 -8.85
C TRP A 68 13.36 -14.15 -10.23
N ARG A 69 13.54 -13.24 -11.19
CA ARG A 69 13.04 -13.44 -12.57
C ARG A 69 13.85 -14.49 -13.31
N GLU A 70 15.17 -14.52 -13.08
CA GLU A 70 16.11 -15.45 -13.73
C GLU A 70 16.08 -16.85 -13.12
N LEU A 71 15.61 -17.01 -11.88
CA LEU A 71 15.47 -18.32 -11.26
C LEU A 71 14.49 -19.21 -12.05
N PRO A 72 14.82 -20.49 -12.31
CA PRO A 72 13.91 -21.41 -12.97
C PRO A 72 12.64 -21.59 -12.13
N ASP A 73 11.48 -21.46 -12.77
CA ASP A 73 10.16 -21.56 -12.13
C ASP A 73 9.93 -22.93 -11.46
N ALA A 74 10.68 -23.96 -11.85
CA ALA A 74 10.30 -25.35 -11.65
C ALA A 74 10.41 -25.86 -10.20
N GLU A 75 11.30 -25.33 -9.38
CA GLU A 75 11.61 -25.93 -8.06
C GLU A 75 11.59 -24.90 -6.94
N ASN A 76 12.40 -23.83 -7.03
CA ASN A 76 12.43 -22.80 -5.99
C ASN A 76 11.11 -22.02 -5.91
N LYS A 77 10.53 -21.60 -7.04
CA LYS A 77 9.29 -20.80 -7.01
C LYS A 77 8.08 -21.63 -6.56
N LYS A 78 8.03 -22.91 -6.92
CA LYS A 78 6.94 -23.82 -6.50
C LYS A 78 6.85 -24.00 -5.00
N VAL A 79 7.99 -24.06 -4.28
CA VAL A 79 8.00 -24.17 -2.82
C VAL A 79 7.30 -22.95 -2.20
N TYR A 80 7.74 -21.74 -2.55
CA TYR A 80 7.13 -20.51 -2.03
C TYR A 80 5.68 -20.32 -2.47
N GLU A 81 5.30 -20.81 -3.66
CA GLU A 81 3.90 -20.79 -4.11
C GLU A 81 3.01 -21.77 -3.36
N ALA A 82 3.53 -22.95 -3.01
CA ALA A 82 2.80 -23.92 -2.19
C ALA A 82 2.56 -23.35 -0.79
N ASP A 83 3.58 -22.76 -0.17
CA ASP A 83 3.48 -22.09 1.13
C ASP A 83 2.47 -20.93 1.06
N PHE A 84 2.55 -20.09 0.03
CA PHE A 84 1.59 -19.01 -0.19
C PHE A 84 0.16 -19.54 -0.32
N LYS A 85 -0.07 -20.62 -1.07
CA LYS A 85 -1.41 -21.23 -1.22
C LYS A 85 -1.93 -21.77 0.10
N ALA A 86 -1.07 -22.38 0.93
CA ALA A 86 -1.42 -22.88 2.25
C ALA A 86 -1.81 -21.73 3.19
N GLU A 87 -0.95 -20.70 3.30
CA GLU A 87 -1.25 -19.52 4.11
C GLU A 87 -2.48 -18.77 3.61
N TRP A 88 -2.71 -18.72 2.30
CA TRP A 88 -3.90 -18.10 1.70
C TRP A 88 -5.19 -18.82 2.10
N LYS A 89 -5.15 -20.15 2.20
CA LYS A 89 -6.27 -20.94 2.72
C LYS A 89 -6.52 -20.62 4.19
N ALA A 90 -5.48 -20.63 5.03
CA ALA A 90 -5.59 -20.27 6.45
C ALA A 90 -6.12 -18.83 6.64
N TYR A 91 -5.66 -17.88 5.82
CA TYR A 91 -6.14 -16.51 5.83
C TYR A 91 -7.62 -16.41 5.47
N LYS A 92 -8.08 -17.14 4.45
CA LYS A 92 -9.50 -17.16 4.08
C LYS A 92 -10.37 -17.67 5.23
N GLU A 93 -9.94 -18.74 5.89
CA GLU A 93 -10.64 -19.31 7.05
C GLU A 93 -10.64 -18.33 8.24
N ALA A 94 -9.49 -17.74 8.56
CA ALA A 94 -9.38 -16.72 9.61
C ALA A 94 -10.24 -15.48 9.31
N MET A 95 -10.30 -15.06 8.05
CA MET A 95 -11.14 -13.95 7.60
C MET A 95 -12.63 -14.28 7.65
N SER A 96 -13.02 -15.53 7.39
CA SER A 96 -14.40 -15.99 7.62
C SER A 96 -14.75 -15.89 9.10
N LYS A 97 -13.94 -16.49 9.97
CA LYS A 97 -14.14 -16.47 11.42
C LYS A 97 -14.17 -15.04 11.96
N PHE A 98 -13.31 -14.15 11.46
CA PHE A 98 -13.30 -12.75 11.85
C PHE A 98 -14.61 -12.04 11.48
N LYS A 99 -15.16 -12.31 10.29
CA LYS A 99 -16.44 -11.74 9.88
C LYS A 99 -17.60 -12.26 10.73
N ASP A 100 -17.60 -13.55 11.06
CA ASP A 100 -18.64 -14.16 11.88
C ASP A 100 -18.65 -13.62 13.33
N GLN A 101 -17.49 -13.17 13.82
CA GLN A 101 -17.36 -12.51 15.13
C GLN A 101 -17.82 -11.04 15.15
N LEU A 102 -18.07 -10.42 14.00
CA LEU A 102 -18.49 -9.03 13.93
C LEU A 102 -20.00 -8.91 14.14
N THR A 103 -20.40 -7.89 14.90
CA THR A 103 -21.82 -7.52 15.00
C THR A 103 -22.32 -6.91 13.68
N PRO A 104 -23.63 -6.95 13.40
CA PRO A 104 -24.20 -6.38 12.17
C PRO A 104 -23.84 -4.90 11.94
N SER A 105 -23.75 -4.10 13.01
CA SER A 105 -23.34 -2.70 12.93
C SER A 105 -21.86 -2.50 12.60
N GLN A 106 -20.98 -3.40 13.06
CA GLN A 106 -19.57 -3.41 12.72
C GLN A 106 -19.33 -3.88 11.27
N LEU A 107 -20.12 -4.85 10.78
CA LEU A 107 -20.06 -5.34 9.41
C LEU A 107 -20.36 -4.25 8.38
N VAL A 108 -21.43 -3.47 8.58
CA VAL A 108 -21.78 -2.34 7.70
C VAL A 108 -20.67 -1.28 7.69
N THR A 109 -20.09 -0.99 8.85
CA THR A 109 -18.97 -0.06 8.97
C THR A 109 -17.74 -0.58 8.22
N PHE A 110 -17.45 -1.88 8.35
CA PHE A 110 -16.34 -2.54 7.65
C PHE A 110 -16.52 -2.53 6.13
N GLU A 111 -17.71 -2.83 5.63
CA GLU A 111 -18.02 -2.80 4.19
C GLU A 111 -17.92 -1.39 3.62
N LYS A 112 -18.44 -0.38 4.32
CA LYS A 112 -18.31 1.02 3.92
C LYS A 112 -16.85 1.47 3.83
N VAL A 113 -16.01 1.05 4.79
CA VAL A 113 -14.56 1.32 4.77
C VAL A 113 -13.86 0.60 3.63
N LYS A 114 -14.24 -0.65 3.32
CA LYS A 114 -13.71 -1.41 2.18
C LYS A 114 -14.05 -0.74 0.85
N SER A 115 -15.30 -0.30 0.67
CA SER A 115 -15.76 0.41 -0.52
C SER A 115 -15.12 1.79 -0.65
N GLY A 116 -14.93 2.52 0.46
CA GLY A 116 -14.26 3.83 0.47
C GLY A 116 -12.79 3.79 0.05
N LYS A 117 -12.07 2.68 0.30
CA LYS A 117 -10.69 2.49 -0.19
C LYS A 117 -10.62 2.27 -1.71
N ASN A 118 -11.65 1.65 -2.29
CA ASN A 118 -11.76 1.42 -3.73
C ASN A 118 -12.31 2.64 -4.49
N ALA A 119 -12.99 3.56 -3.81
CA ALA A 119 -13.50 4.82 -4.37
C ALA A 119 -12.43 5.92 -4.57
N LYS A 120 -11.14 5.56 -4.56
CA LYS A 120 -10.03 6.49 -4.81
C LYS A 120 -10.03 7.05 -6.24
N ASP A 121 -10.90 6.54 -7.12
CA ASP A 121 -11.16 7.09 -8.45
C ASP A 121 -11.94 8.42 -8.39
N GLU A 122 -12.90 8.55 -7.47
CA GLU A 122 -13.60 9.81 -7.13
C GLU A 122 -12.77 10.70 -6.18
N SER A 123 -11.49 10.38 -5.96
CA SER A 123 -10.60 11.21 -5.16
C SER A 123 -10.44 12.59 -5.79
N ALA A 124 -10.26 13.63 -4.97
CA ALA A 124 -9.92 14.97 -5.43
C ALA A 124 -8.73 14.97 -6.43
N GLN A 125 -7.79 14.02 -6.28
CA GLN A 125 -6.69 13.82 -7.21
C GLN A 125 -7.13 13.30 -8.60
N GLY A 126 -8.14 12.43 -8.65
CA GLY A 126 -8.74 11.94 -9.90
C GLY A 126 -9.49 13.07 -10.62
N LYS A 127 -10.35 13.78 -9.89
CA LYS A 127 -11.10 14.94 -10.40
C LYS A 127 -10.16 16.03 -10.94
N LEU A 128 -9.07 16.33 -10.23
CA LEU A 128 -8.07 17.30 -10.67
C LEU A 128 -7.35 16.88 -11.96
N ARG A 129 -7.05 15.59 -12.15
CA ARG A 129 -6.45 15.08 -13.39
C ARG A 129 -7.39 15.27 -14.57
N THR A 130 -8.67 14.97 -14.41
CA THR A 130 -9.70 15.17 -15.44
C THR A 130 -9.83 16.64 -15.82
N ILE A 131 -9.91 17.54 -14.83
CA ILE A 131 -9.96 18.99 -15.07
C ILE A 131 -8.69 19.47 -15.78
N ASN A 132 -7.50 19.01 -15.37
CA ASN A 132 -6.23 19.37 -16.01
C ASN A 132 -6.18 18.92 -17.47
N GLN A 133 -6.73 17.76 -17.78
CA GLN A 133 -6.77 17.22 -19.13
C GLN A 133 -7.80 17.96 -20.00
N ALA A 134 -8.98 18.26 -19.46
CA ALA A 134 -9.95 19.13 -20.12
C ALA A 134 -9.35 20.51 -20.43
N TRP A 135 -8.64 21.12 -19.48
CA TRP A 135 -7.96 22.40 -19.67
C TRP A 135 -6.92 22.38 -20.81
N LYS A 136 -6.18 21.27 -20.94
CA LYS A 136 -5.19 21.10 -22.01
C LYS A 136 -5.83 20.99 -23.39
N ASN A 137 -7.03 20.41 -23.46
CA ASN A 137 -7.76 20.13 -24.68
C ASN A 137 -8.65 21.29 -25.15
N LEU A 138 -8.89 22.31 -24.31
CA LEU A 138 -9.64 23.51 -24.71
C LEU A 138 -8.93 24.25 -25.85
N SER A 139 -9.72 24.86 -26.74
CA SER A 139 -9.19 25.72 -27.80
C SER A 139 -8.54 26.99 -27.22
N SER A 140 -7.77 27.71 -28.04
CA SER A 140 -7.13 28.96 -27.62
C SER A 140 -8.17 30.01 -27.21
N ASP A 141 -9.26 30.10 -27.96
CA ASP A 141 -10.31 31.10 -27.76
C ASP A 141 -11.09 30.85 -26.47
N GLU A 142 -11.40 29.59 -26.17
CA GLU A 142 -12.07 29.19 -24.93
C GLU A 142 -11.18 29.44 -23.70
N ARG A 143 -9.87 29.17 -23.79
CA ARG A 143 -8.93 29.46 -22.70
C ARG A 143 -8.76 30.95 -22.46
N GLN A 144 -8.83 31.77 -23.51
CA GLN A 144 -8.66 33.21 -23.43
C GLN A 144 -9.74 33.87 -22.55
N ALA A 145 -10.97 33.37 -22.58
CA ALA A 145 -12.05 33.87 -21.72
C ALA A 145 -11.70 33.75 -20.22
N TYR A 146 -11.19 32.58 -19.79
CA TYR A 146 -10.74 32.37 -18.40
C TYR A 146 -9.53 33.23 -18.04
N ILE A 147 -8.62 33.47 -18.98
CA ILE A 147 -7.46 34.34 -18.77
C ILE A 147 -7.89 35.80 -18.56
N GLN A 148 -8.90 36.28 -19.29
CA GLN A 148 -9.42 37.64 -19.11
C GLN A 148 -10.15 37.79 -17.77
N LEU A 149 -10.99 36.81 -17.40
CA LEU A 149 -11.61 36.76 -16.06
C LEU A 149 -10.55 36.84 -14.93
N ALA A 150 -9.44 36.11 -15.07
CA ALA A 150 -8.35 36.15 -14.10
C ALA A 150 -7.61 37.51 -14.07
N LYS A 151 -7.57 38.25 -15.19
CA LYS A 151 -7.01 39.61 -15.25
C LYS A 151 -7.94 40.62 -14.60
N ASP A 152 -9.24 40.49 -14.83
CA ASP A 152 -10.26 41.38 -14.25
C ASP A 152 -10.36 41.18 -12.73
N ASP A 153 -10.27 39.94 -12.25
CA ASP A 153 -10.21 39.61 -10.82
C ASP A 153 -8.93 40.13 -10.14
N ARG A 154 -7.85 40.39 -10.90
CA ARG A 154 -6.62 41.01 -10.37
C ARG A 154 -6.76 42.52 -10.15
N ILE A 155 -7.74 43.15 -10.80
CA ILE A 155 -8.00 44.59 -10.75
C ILE A 155 -9.10 44.94 -9.73
N ARG A 156 -9.91 43.96 -9.32
CA ARG A 156 -10.93 44.08 -8.26
C ARG A 156 -10.31 44.12 -6.86
#